data_AF-A0A947K280-F1
#
_entry.id   AF-A0A947K280-F1
#
_cell.length_a   1.000
_cell.length_b   1.000
_cell.length_c   1.000
_cell.angle_alpha   90.00
_cell.angle_beta   90.00
_cell.angle_gamma   90.00
#
_symmetry.space_group_name_H-M   'P 1'
#
loop_
_entity.id
_entity.type
_entity.pdbx_description
1 polymer ?
#
loop_
_entity_poly.entity_id
_entity_poly.type
_entity_poly.pdbx_seq_one_letter_code
_entity_poly.pdbx_strand_id
1 'polypeptide(L)'
;MKRKILITLIISGLLIGFAAVWALRQNAELKQKSGVYVGVFREGAPLNINHIKKFEEQAGAKPAMIMWYQDWQQNFPRQAAQNVIDYNAVPQIVWEPWYWSDHSKVQLEDIIAGKWDDYIRTWAQEIRTFKHPVFLRVAHEFNIEGYPWGIVNNEKDPK
;
A
#
# COMPACT_ATOMS: atom_id res chain seq x y z
N MET A 1 31.86 24.44 49.78
CA MET A 1 30.42 24.15 49.61
C MET A 1 29.87 25.00 48.46
N LYS A 2 30.02 24.64 47.18
CA LYS A 2 29.20 23.68 46.39
C LYS A 2 27.69 23.95 46.37
N ARG A 3 27.20 25.15 46.00
CA ARG A 3 25.75 25.39 45.78
C ARG A 3 25.35 26.43 44.70
N LYS A 4 26.23 26.81 43.75
CA LYS A 4 25.88 27.82 42.73
C LYS A 4 25.88 27.36 41.26
N ILE A 5 26.13 26.08 40.95
CA ILE A 5 26.24 25.58 39.56
C ILE A 5 24.97 24.87 39.07
N LEU A 6 23.99 24.59 39.93
CA LEU A 6 22.86 23.71 39.59
C LEU A 6 21.63 24.43 38.97
N ILE A 7 21.56 25.76 38.98
CA ILE A 7 20.36 26.49 38.54
C ILE A 7 20.44 26.92 37.05
N THR A 8 21.64 27.07 36.48
CA THR A 8 21.79 27.47 35.08
C THR A 8 21.52 26.32 34.08
N LEU A 9 21.64 25.05 34.50
CA LEU A 9 21.43 23.88 33.63
C LEU A 9 19.96 23.47 33.47
N ILE A 10 19.08 23.88 34.38
CA ILE A 10 17.65 23.49 34.33
C ILE A 10 16.87 24.41 33.37
N ILE A 11 17.25 25.69 33.26
CA ILE A 11 16.57 26.65 32.39
C ILE A 11 16.90 26.41 30.89
N SER A 12 18.12 25.97 30.57
CA SER A 12 18.52 25.64 29.19
C SER A 12 17.90 24.32 28.69
N GLY A 13 17.76 23.30 29.54
CA GLY A 13 17.08 22.05 29.19
C GLY A 13 15.57 22.21 28.93
N LEU A 14 14.90 23.10 29.67
CA LEU A 14 13.49 23.43 29.47
C LEU A 14 13.22 24.21 28.18
N LEU A 15 14.11 25.13 27.79
CA LEU A 15 14.00 25.88 26.53
C LEU A 15 14.25 25.01 25.29
N ILE A 16 15.22 24.08 25.35
CA ILE A 16 15.48 23.11 24.27
C ILE A 16 14.32 22.10 24.17
N GLY A 17 13.77 21.65 25.30
CA GLY A 17 12.58 20.80 25.34
C GLY A 17 11.34 21.48 24.73
N PHE A 18 11.10 22.76 25.01
CA PHE A 18 10.00 23.51 24.41
C PHE A 18 10.21 23.76 22.90
N ALA A 19 11.43 24.09 22.46
CA ALA A 19 11.73 24.28 21.05
C ALA A 19 11.61 22.97 20.24
N ALA A 20 12.06 21.85 20.81
CA ALA A 20 11.92 20.52 20.20
C ALA A 20 10.46 20.07 20.14
N VAL A 21 9.68 20.28 21.21
CA VAL A 21 8.24 19.98 21.23
C VAL A 21 7.47 20.89 20.27
N TRP A 22 7.84 22.17 20.15
CA TRP A 22 7.23 23.10 19.18
C TRP A 22 7.58 22.77 17.73
N ALA A 23 8.83 22.38 17.44
CA ALA A 23 9.24 21.91 16.12
C ALA A 23 8.58 20.56 15.74
N LEU A 24 8.40 19.66 16.69
CA LEU A 24 7.63 18.42 16.50
C LEU A 24 6.14 18.71 16.28
N ARG A 25 5.57 19.74 16.93
CA ARG A 25 4.19 20.17 16.74
C ARG A 25 3.95 20.84 15.38
N GLN A 26 4.91 21.64 14.89
CA GLN A 26 4.86 22.19 13.53
C GLN A 26 4.95 21.11 12.45
N ASN A 27 5.74 20.04 12.67
CA ASN A 27 5.79 18.90 11.75
C ASN A 27 4.51 18.03 11.79
N ALA A 28 3.75 18.07 12.89
CA ALA A 28 2.50 17.31 13.04
C ALA A 28 1.29 17.99 12.38
N GLU A 29 1.33 19.31 12.16
CA GLU A 29 0.36 20.01 11.32
C GLU A 29 0.82 19.98 9.85
N LEU A 30 0.91 18.78 9.27
CA LEU A 30 0.82 18.64 7.83
C LEU A 30 -0.56 19.16 7.42
N LYS A 31 -0.61 20.44 7.05
CA LYS A 31 -1.80 21.11 6.50
C LYS A 31 -2.34 20.19 5.41
N GLN A 32 -3.46 19.52 5.70
CA GLN A 32 -4.00 18.50 4.81
C GLN A 32 -4.28 19.18 3.47
N LYS A 33 -3.47 18.86 2.46
CA LYS A 33 -3.67 19.40 1.13
C LYS A 33 -5.00 18.83 0.63
N SER A 34 -5.99 19.69 0.48
CA SER A 34 -7.26 19.35 -0.18
C SER A 34 -6.99 19.11 -1.65
N GLY A 35 -7.37 17.94 -2.16
CA GLY A 35 -7.19 17.58 -3.56
C GLY A 35 -7.49 16.11 -3.82
N VAL A 36 -7.36 15.69 -5.07
CA VAL A 36 -7.48 14.30 -5.50
C VAL A 36 -6.14 13.81 -6.02
N TYR A 37 -5.79 12.57 -5.69
CA TYR A 37 -4.59 11.92 -6.23
C TYR A 37 -4.93 11.24 -7.55
N VAL A 38 -4.09 11.43 -8.57
CA VAL A 38 -4.19 10.71 -9.84
C VAL A 38 -3.54 9.35 -9.69
N GLY A 39 -4.29 8.29 -9.98
CA GLY A 39 -3.78 6.92 -10.12
C GLY A 39 -3.81 6.48 -11.58
N VAL A 40 -2.97 5.52 -11.94
CA VAL A 40 -2.94 4.97 -13.31
C VAL A 40 -2.72 3.46 -13.31
N PHE A 41 -3.41 2.77 -14.23
CA PHE A 41 -3.09 1.41 -14.66
C PHE A 41 -2.65 1.47 -16.13
N ARG A 42 -1.54 0.78 -16.45
CA ARG A 42 -1.10 0.53 -17.83
C ARG A 42 -0.58 -0.89 -17.89
N GLU A 43 -1.03 -1.63 -18.89
CA GLU A 43 -0.49 -2.96 -19.17
C GLU A 43 1.03 -2.91 -19.37
N GLY A 44 1.74 -3.88 -18.80
CA GLY A 44 3.21 -3.95 -18.78
C GLY A 44 3.89 -3.07 -17.72
N ALA A 45 3.20 -2.09 -17.11
CA ALA A 45 3.70 -1.38 -15.93
C ALA A 45 3.34 -2.17 -14.63
N PRO A 46 4.12 -2.03 -13.54
CA PRO A 46 5.30 -1.18 -13.38
C PRO A 46 6.63 -1.84 -13.79
N LEU A 47 6.62 -3.05 -14.37
CA LEU A 47 7.85 -3.69 -14.87
C LEU A 47 8.51 -2.86 -15.98
N ASN A 48 7.71 -2.28 -16.87
CA ASN A 48 8.14 -1.27 -17.81
C ASN A 48 7.58 0.12 -17.44
N ILE A 49 8.34 0.88 -16.65
CA ILE A 49 7.94 2.20 -16.16
C ILE A 49 7.77 3.25 -17.26
N ASN A 50 8.32 3.01 -18.46
CA ASN A 50 8.17 3.95 -19.58
C ASN A 50 6.72 4.10 -20.04
N HIS A 51 5.86 3.10 -19.81
CA HIS A 51 4.43 3.24 -20.05
C HIS A 51 3.79 4.29 -19.15
N ILE A 52 4.30 4.47 -17.93
CA ILE A 52 3.82 5.49 -17.00
C ILE A 52 4.35 6.87 -17.38
N LYS A 53 5.62 6.97 -17.80
CA LYS A 53 6.18 8.22 -18.33
C LYS A 53 5.41 8.72 -19.56
N LYS A 54 5.05 7.81 -20.47
CA LYS A 54 4.21 8.16 -21.62
C LYS A 54 2.82 8.66 -21.21
N PHE A 55 2.21 8.04 -20.18
CA PHE A 55 0.97 8.54 -19.61
C PHE A 55 1.14 9.96 -19.03
N GLU A 56 2.22 10.21 -18.29
CA GLU A 56 2.53 11.54 -17.73
C GLU A 56 2.63 12.61 -18.81
N GLU A 57 3.34 12.32 -19.92
CA GLU A 57 3.43 13.22 -21.09
C GLU A 57 2.06 13.50 -21.73
N GLN A 58 1.20 12.50 -21.83
CA GLN A 58 -0.11 12.61 -22.48
C GLN A 58 -1.16 13.29 -21.60
N ALA A 59 -1.15 12.99 -20.31
CA ALA A 59 -2.13 13.49 -19.35
C ALA A 59 -1.70 14.82 -18.72
N GLY A 60 -0.43 15.22 -18.85
CA GLY A 60 0.12 16.40 -18.18
C GLY A 60 0.13 16.29 -16.65
N ALA A 61 0.05 15.06 -16.12
CA ALA A 61 -0.06 14.80 -14.69
C ALA A 61 0.80 13.60 -14.29
N LYS A 62 1.66 13.81 -13.28
CA LYS A 62 2.41 12.73 -12.66
C LYS A 62 1.47 11.93 -11.73
N PRO A 63 1.26 10.63 -11.97
CA PRO A 63 0.41 9.82 -11.09
C PRO A 63 1.08 9.64 -9.73
N ALA A 64 0.29 9.80 -8.68
CA ALA A 64 0.68 9.52 -7.30
C ALA A 64 0.57 8.02 -6.96
N MET A 65 -0.14 7.25 -7.80
CA MET A 65 -0.39 5.83 -7.59
C MET A 65 -0.28 5.06 -8.89
N ILE A 66 0.37 3.90 -8.87
CA ILE A 66 0.47 3.01 -10.03
C ILE A 66 -0.14 1.66 -9.64
N MET A 67 -1.18 1.26 -10.37
CA MET A 67 -1.95 0.04 -10.12
C MET A 67 -1.54 -1.08 -11.08
N TRP A 68 -1.55 -2.33 -10.59
CA TRP A 68 -1.50 -3.55 -11.42
C TRP A 68 -2.18 -4.73 -10.71
N TYR A 69 -2.32 -5.86 -11.43
CA TYR A 69 -3.01 -7.07 -10.96
C TYR A 69 -2.00 -8.16 -10.59
N GLN A 70 -2.36 -8.97 -9.58
CA GLN A 70 -1.62 -10.12 -9.09
C GLN A 70 -2.61 -11.21 -8.67
N ASP A 71 -2.41 -12.42 -9.15
CA ASP A 71 -3.19 -13.59 -8.73
C ASP A 71 -2.57 -14.27 -7.49
N TRP A 72 -3.24 -15.30 -6.97
CA TRP A 72 -2.78 -16.01 -5.76
C TRP A 72 -1.74 -17.09 -6.03
N GLN A 73 -1.35 -17.28 -7.30
CA GLN A 73 -0.23 -18.14 -7.65
C GLN A 73 1.11 -17.42 -7.43
N GLN A 74 1.10 -16.09 -7.47
CA GLN A 74 2.30 -15.26 -7.43
C GLN A 74 2.70 -14.85 -6.00
N ASN A 75 4.00 -14.73 -5.79
CA ASN A 75 4.57 -14.13 -4.58
C ASN A 75 4.43 -12.60 -4.61
N PHE A 76 4.67 -11.93 -3.46
CA PHE A 76 4.70 -10.47 -3.41
C PHE A 76 5.66 -9.90 -4.48
N PRO A 77 5.18 -9.07 -5.41
CA PRO A 77 5.95 -8.60 -6.56
C PRO A 77 6.91 -7.46 -6.19
N ARG A 78 7.92 -7.78 -5.35
CA ARG A 78 8.84 -6.80 -4.75
C ARG A 78 9.50 -5.88 -5.78
N GLN A 79 9.97 -6.42 -6.90
CA GLN A 79 10.61 -5.62 -7.95
C GLN A 79 9.63 -4.62 -8.57
N ALA A 80 8.41 -5.06 -8.87
CA ALA A 80 7.38 -4.21 -9.45
C ALA A 80 6.98 -3.09 -8.48
N ALA A 81 6.82 -3.41 -7.19
CA ALA A 81 6.58 -2.43 -6.14
C ALA A 81 7.75 -1.44 -5.98
N GLN A 82 8.99 -1.92 -6.03
CA GLN A 82 10.18 -1.07 -5.96
C GLN A 82 10.24 -0.07 -7.13
N ASN A 83 9.95 -0.52 -8.36
CA ASN A 83 9.90 0.38 -9.52
C ASN A 83 8.92 1.54 -9.33
N VAL A 84 7.79 1.31 -8.63
CA VAL A 84 6.81 2.36 -8.32
C VAL A 84 7.34 3.33 -7.27
N ILE A 85 8.00 2.82 -6.23
CA ILE A 85 8.65 3.65 -5.20
C ILE A 85 9.77 4.51 -5.81
N ASP A 86 10.61 3.92 -6.66
CA ASP A 86 11.69 4.63 -7.35
C ASP A 86 11.15 5.71 -8.31
N TYR A 87 9.96 5.49 -8.87
CA TYR A 87 9.24 6.51 -9.65
C TYR A 87 8.61 7.62 -8.79
N ASN A 88 8.66 7.49 -7.46
CA ASN A 88 8.05 8.38 -6.46
C ASN A 88 6.51 8.40 -6.57
N ALA A 89 5.91 7.21 -6.61
CA ALA A 89 4.48 6.97 -6.49
C ALA A 89 4.23 5.86 -5.45
N VAL A 90 2.96 5.63 -5.09
CA VAL A 90 2.55 4.54 -4.18
C VAL A 90 2.07 3.34 -5.00
N PRO A 91 2.54 2.11 -4.73
CA PRO A 91 2.02 0.93 -5.40
C PRO A 91 0.60 0.57 -4.95
N GLN A 92 -0.28 0.28 -5.92
CA GLN A 92 -1.61 -0.29 -5.68
C GLN A 92 -1.69 -1.68 -6.33
N ILE A 93 -1.85 -2.72 -5.53
CA ILE A 93 -1.91 -4.10 -6.02
C ILE A 93 -3.37 -4.56 -5.94
N VAL A 94 -3.96 -4.86 -7.09
CA VAL A 94 -5.22 -5.62 -7.15
C VAL A 94 -4.85 -7.08 -6.95
N TRP A 95 -5.30 -7.66 -5.83
CA TRP A 95 -4.90 -9.00 -5.41
C TRP A 95 -6.09 -9.95 -5.55
N GLU A 96 -5.98 -10.84 -6.51
CA GLU A 96 -7.09 -11.64 -7.03
C GLU A 96 -7.01 -13.08 -6.52
N PRO A 97 -7.97 -13.54 -5.68
CA PRO A 97 -7.98 -14.89 -5.14
C PRO A 97 -8.43 -15.93 -6.16
N TRP A 98 -7.56 -16.17 -7.13
CA TRP A 98 -7.62 -17.25 -8.12
C TRP A 98 -6.23 -17.48 -8.68
N TYR A 99 -6.05 -18.51 -9.49
CA TYR A 99 -4.90 -18.60 -10.37
C TYR A 99 -5.39 -18.25 -11.77
N TRP A 100 -4.74 -17.32 -12.48
CA TRP A 100 -5.13 -16.97 -13.86
C TRP A 100 -5.10 -18.19 -14.79
N SER A 101 -4.29 -19.20 -14.46
CA SER A 101 -4.19 -20.47 -15.18
C SER A 101 -5.28 -21.48 -14.83
N ASP A 102 -5.91 -21.37 -13.66
CA ASP A 102 -6.95 -22.28 -13.18
C ASP A 102 -7.82 -21.61 -12.11
N HIS A 103 -8.99 -21.12 -12.54
CA HIS A 103 -9.91 -20.39 -11.68
C HIS A 103 -10.58 -21.27 -10.61
N SER A 104 -10.44 -22.60 -10.69
CA SER A 104 -10.99 -23.52 -9.68
C SER A 104 -10.10 -23.67 -8.45
N LYS A 105 -8.84 -23.21 -8.51
CA LYS A 105 -7.85 -23.46 -7.46
C LYS A 105 -8.14 -22.77 -6.13
N VAL A 106 -8.73 -21.59 -6.19
CA VAL A 106 -9.03 -20.79 -4.99
C VAL A 106 -10.55 -20.61 -4.92
N GLN A 107 -11.16 -21.20 -3.90
CA GLN A 107 -12.59 -21.04 -3.61
C GLN A 107 -12.76 -20.16 -2.36
N LEU A 108 -13.83 -19.36 -2.30
CA LEU A 108 -14.08 -18.48 -1.15
C LEU A 108 -14.25 -19.27 0.15
N GLU A 109 -14.92 -20.42 0.10
CA GLU A 109 -15.07 -21.33 1.25
C GLU A 109 -13.73 -21.80 1.83
N ASP A 110 -12.74 -22.03 0.97
CA ASP A 110 -11.40 -22.45 1.37
C ASP A 110 -10.61 -21.31 2.02
N ILE A 111 -10.84 -20.08 1.56
CA ILE A 111 -10.26 -18.88 2.19
C ILE A 111 -10.87 -18.70 3.58
N ILE A 112 -12.19 -18.79 3.71
CA ILE A 112 -12.90 -18.66 4.99
C ILE A 112 -12.49 -19.77 5.98
N ALA A 113 -12.27 -20.99 5.49
CA ALA A 113 -11.78 -22.11 6.28
C ALA A 113 -10.29 -22.01 6.65
N GLY A 114 -9.59 -20.96 6.22
CA GLY A 114 -8.20 -20.69 6.56
C GLY A 114 -7.16 -21.48 5.75
N LYS A 115 -7.54 -22.17 4.68
CA LYS A 115 -6.61 -22.99 3.88
C LYS A 115 -5.50 -22.15 3.20
N TRP A 116 -5.75 -20.86 3.01
CA TRP A 116 -4.82 -19.92 2.37
C TRP A 116 -4.06 -19.03 3.36
N ASP A 117 -4.24 -19.22 4.67
CA ASP A 117 -3.66 -18.34 5.70
C ASP A 117 -2.13 -18.29 5.65
N ASP A 118 -1.46 -19.40 5.36
CA ASP A 118 0.00 -19.44 5.27
C ASP A 118 0.52 -18.62 4.07
N TYR A 119 -0.18 -18.69 2.93
CA TYR A 119 0.10 -17.87 1.76
C TYR A 119 -0.11 -16.38 2.07
N ILE A 120 -1.27 -16.04 2.67
CA ILE A 120 -1.61 -14.66 3.03
C ILE A 120 -0.59 -14.09 4.04
N ARG A 121 -0.21 -14.87 5.05
CA ARG A 121 0.76 -14.47 6.07
C ARG A 121 2.15 -14.25 5.46
N THR A 122 2.55 -15.07 4.50
CA THR A 122 3.80 -14.89 3.76
C THR A 122 3.79 -13.57 2.98
N TRP A 123 2.70 -13.27 2.27
CA TRP A 123 2.51 -11.98 1.60
C TRP A 123 2.56 -10.80 2.57
N ALA A 124 1.87 -10.89 3.71
CA ALA A 124 1.87 -9.85 4.73
C ALA A 124 3.28 -9.60 5.32
N GLN A 125 4.07 -10.66 5.50
CA GLN A 125 5.46 -10.57 5.95
C GLN A 125 6.34 -9.87 4.90
N GLU A 126 6.17 -10.18 3.61
CA GLU A 126 6.89 -9.52 2.52
C GLU A 126 6.56 -8.02 2.43
N ILE A 127 5.28 -7.65 2.56
CA ILE A 127 4.87 -6.24 2.63
C ILE A 127 5.51 -5.55 3.85
N ARG A 128 5.55 -6.23 5.01
CA ARG A 128 6.19 -5.70 6.23
C ARG A 128 7.70 -5.48 6.05
N THR A 129 8.40 -6.33 5.30
CA THR A 129 9.84 -6.18 5.02
C THR A 129 10.12 -5.23 3.86
N PHE A 130 9.13 -4.88 3.04
CA PHE A 130 9.24 -3.87 1.99
C PHE A 130 9.42 -2.44 2.51
N LYS A 131 8.92 -2.13 3.73
CA LYS A 131 9.13 -0.84 4.42
C LYS A 131 8.57 0.42 3.72
N HIS A 132 7.73 0.24 2.71
CA HIS A 132 7.00 1.32 2.05
C HIS A 132 5.49 1.04 2.09
N PRO A 133 4.64 2.09 2.03
CA PRO A 133 3.20 1.92 1.94
C PRO A 133 2.81 1.22 0.64
N VAL A 134 1.81 0.34 0.72
CA VAL A 134 1.19 -0.35 -0.41
C VAL A 134 -0.32 -0.28 -0.22
N PHE A 135 -1.05 0.12 -1.27
CA PHE A 135 -2.50 -0.06 -1.31
C PHE A 135 -2.80 -1.46 -1.84
N LEU A 136 -3.53 -2.26 -1.06
CA LEU A 136 -3.93 -3.60 -1.46
C LEU A 136 -5.45 -3.61 -1.72
N ARG A 137 -5.87 -3.94 -2.94
CA ARG A 137 -7.28 -4.05 -3.35
C ARG A 137 -7.61 -5.53 -3.54
N VAL A 138 -8.01 -6.18 -2.45
CA VAL A 138 -8.30 -7.62 -2.40
C VAL A 138 -9.67 -7.90 -3.03
N ALA A 139 -9.78 -8.99 -3.81
CA ALA A 139 -11.06 -9.56 -4.25
C ALA A 139 -12.04 -8.51 -4.82
N HIS A 140 -11.56 -7.74 -5.80
CA HIS A 140 -12.34 -6.64 -6.38
C HIS A 140 -13.63 -7.13 -7.06
N GLU A 141 -14.60 -6.22 -7.20
CA GLU A 141 -15.84 -6.46 -7.97
C GLU A 141 -16.61 -7.71 -7.51
N PHE A 142 -16.64 -7.96 -6.20
CA PHE A 142 -17.36 -9.11 -5.61
C PHE A 142 -18.86 -9.14 -5.94
N ASN A 143 -19.43 -8.07 -6.50
CA ASN A 143 -20.84 -7.95 -6.85
C ASN A 143 -21.17 -8.37 -8.29
N ILE A 144 -20.20 -8.78 -9.10
CA ILE A 144 -20.43 -9.18 -10.50
C ILE A 144 -20.22 -10.68 -10.73
N GLU A 145 -20.63 -11.15 -11.91
CA GLU A 145 -20.35 -12.50 -12.41
C GLU A 145 -18.92 -12.62 -12.95
N GLY A 146 -18.38 -13.85 -12.98
CA GLY A 146 -17.09 -14.15 -13.61
C GLY A 146 -15.90 -14.29 -12.67
N TYR A 147 -16.01 -13.85 -11.41
CA TYR A 147 -14.96 -14.04 -10.40
C TYR A 147 -15.29 -15.15 -9.39
N PRO A 148 -14.37 -16.06 -9.05
CA PRO A 148 -14.63 -17.13 -8.06
C PRO A 148 -15.06 -16.62 -6.68
N TRP A 149 -14.63 -15.42 -6.28
CA TRP A 149 -15.03 -14.76 -5.04
C TRP A 149 -16.30 -13.91 -5.16
N GLY A 150 -16.92 -13.84 -6.34
CA GLY A 150 -18.13 -13.05 -6.56
C GLY A 150 -19.34 -13.65 -5.83
N ILE A 151 -20.19 -12.81 -5.25
CA ILE A 151 -21.38 -13.20 -4.49
C ILE A 151 -22.33 -14.08 -5.30
N VAL A 152 -22.41 -13.84 -6.62
CA VAL A 152 -23.26 -14.62 -7.53
C VAL A 152 -22.81 -16.10 -7.60
N ASN A 153 -21.54 -16.37 -7.35
CA ASN A 153 -20.93 -17.71 -7.36
C ASN A 153 -20.86 -18.36 -5.97
N ASN A 154 -21.23 -17.64 -4.91
CA ASN A 154 -21.09 -18.08 -3.53
C ASN A 154 -22.42 -17.94 -2.79
N GLU A 155 -23.42 -18.70 -3.27
CA GLU A 155 -24.77 -18.82 -2.69
C GLU A 155 -25.58 -17.53 -2.56
N LYS A 156 -25.03 -16.40 -3.01
CA LYS A 156 -25.57 -15.05 -2.81
C LYS A 156 -25.73 -14.68 -1.33
N ASP A 157 -24.95 -15.30 -0.45
CA ASP A 157 -24.92 -14.95 0.98
C ASP A 157 -23.83 -13.89 1.22
N PRO A 158 -24.18 -12.67 1.68
CA PRO A 158 -23.20 -11.66 2.02
C PRO A 158 -22.54 -11.88 3.39
N LYS A 159 -22.87 -12.95 4.12
CA LYS A 159 -22.37 -13.25 5.48
C LYS A 159 -21.17 -14.19 5.51
#